data_AF-A0A2U9T5X2-F1
#
_entry.id   AF-A0A2U9T5X2-F1
#
_cell.length_a   1.000
_cell.length_b   1.000
_cell.length_c   1.000
_cell.angle_alpha   90.00
_cell.angle_beta   90.00
_cell.angle_gamma   90.00
#
_symmetry.space_group_name_H-M   'P 1'
#
loop_
_entity.id
_entity.type
_entity.pdbx_description
1 polymer ?
#
loop_
_entity_poly.entity_id
_entity_poly.type
_entity_poly.pdbx_seq_one_letter_code
_entity_poly.pdbx_strand_id
1 'polypeptide(L)'
;MRIGLSFRIPTAGIPARPSRRADARPPFFPYGIHMKAWLVALAVAAGMTGAQAASFDCAKASTFVEREICGNPALSRLDDALNADYQDVVYDFSNWPVEDPPEYRQFIASQKTWLKARNRCTTTQCLIDSYRKRIDVLCGTIDAPERDRAKCRSNGGLGGLELQH
;
A
#
# COMPACT_ATOMS: atom_id res chain seq x y z
N MET A 1 7.54 -32.57 43.95
CA MET A 1 8.91 -32.15 43.57
C MET A 1 8.86 -30.84 42.80
N ARG A 2 9.42 -29.75 43.35
CA ARG A 2 9.60 -28.46 42.66
C ARG A 2 11.09 -28.32 42.34
N ILE A 3 11.43 -28.39 41.06
CA ILE A 3 12.82 -28.20 40.60
C ILE A 3 13.03 -26.70 40.42
N GLY A 4 13.72 -26.09 41.39
CA GLY A 4 14.20 -24.71 41.29
C GLY A 4 15.45 -24.68 40.42
N LEU A 5 15.39 -23.91 39.33
CA LEU A 5 16.55 -23.50 38.56
C LEU A 5 16.76 -22.00 38.79
N SER A 6 17.60 -21.70 39.78
CA SER A 6 18.21 -20.40 39.98
C SER A 6 19.22 -20.16 38.86
N PHE A 7 18.83 -19.46 37.80
CA PHE A 7 19.79 -18.92 36.84
C PHE A 7 20.30 -17.57 37.33
N ARG A 8 21.58 -17.54 37.72
CA ARG A 8 22.36 -16.31 37.93
C ARG A 8 22.56 -15.61 36.59
N ILE A 9 22.21 -14.33 36.55
CA ILE A 9 22.47 -13.44 35.42
C ILE A 9 23.94 -12.97 35.50
N PRO A 10 24.78 -13.18 34.47
CA PRO A 10 26.08 -12.52 34.38
C PRO A 10 25.90 -11.05 33.95
N THR A 11 26.36 -10.13 34.79
CA THR A 11 26.52 -8.71 34.42
C THR A 11 27.76 -8.56 33.55
N ALA A 12 27.58 -8.52 32.23
CA ALA A 12 28.61 -8.14 31.27
C ALA A 12 28.45 -6.66 30.90
N GLY A 13 29.58 -5.95 30.91
CA GLY A 13 29.66 -4.49 30.91
C GLY A 13 29.11 -3.79 29.68
N ILE A 14 28.59 -2.59 29.91
CA ILE A 14 28.11 -1.63 28.92
C ILE A 14 29.34 -1.07 28.17
N PRO A 15 29.47 -1.25 26.84
CA PRO A 15 30.45 -0.49 26.08
C PRO A 15 29.99 0.97 25.92
N ALA A 16 30.91 1.89 26.19
CA ALA A 16 30.71 3.33 26.08
C ALA A 16 30.38 3.77 24.64
N ARG A 17 29.43 4.69 24.49
CA ARG A 17 29.10 5.36 23.22
C ARG A 17 30.29 6.17 22.72
N PRO A 18 30.72 6.04 21.46
CA PRO A 18 31.64 6.99 20.86
C PRO A 18 30.96 8.37 20.69
N SER A 19 31.72 9.39 21.05
CA SER A 19 31.37 10.81 20.99
C SER A 19 31.10 11.27 19.56
N ARG A 20 30.00 12.02 19.36
CA ARG A 20 29.69 12.75 18.13
C ARG A 20 30.82 13.74 17.86
N ARG A 21 31.57 13.56 16.77
CA ARG A 21 32.41 14.63 16.23
C ARG A 21 31.52 15.72 15.64
N ALA A 22 31.76 16.92 16.13
CA ALA A 22 31.25 18.16 15.59
C ALA A 22 31.83 18.44 14.19
N ASP A 23 31.02 19.18 13.42
CA ASP A 23 31.42 20.18 12.44
C ASP A 23 32.48 19.79 11.39
N ALA A 24 32.01 19.36 10.23
CA ALA A 24 32.63 19.74 8.95
C ALA A 24 31.59 20.52 8.16
N ARG A 25 31.58 21.84 8.35
CA ARG A 25 30.85 22.78 7.49
C ARG A 25 31.48 22.71 6.09
N PRO A 26 30.69 22.71 5.01
CA PRO A 26 31.24 22.74 3.66
C PRO A 26 32.00 24.05 3.41
N PRO A 27 33.06 24.06 2.59
CA PRO A 27 33.71 25.29 2.20
C PRO A 27 32.75 26.17 1.40
N PHE A 28 32.65 27.42 1.83
CA PHE A 28 32.03 28.52 1.09
C PHE A 28 32.73 28.66 -0.26
N PHE A 29 32.04 28.31 -1.36
CA PHE A 29 32.45 28.72 -2.70
C PHE A 29 31.85 30.10 -2.99
N PRO A 30 32.67 31.16 -3.12
CA PRO A 30 32.18 32.47 -3.49
C PRO A 30 31.77 32.50 -4.97
N TYR A 31 30.51 32.86 -5.21
CA TYR A 31 29.95 33.54 -6.39
C TYR A 31 30.73 33.47 -7.71
N GLY A 32 30.20 32.67 -8.64
CA GLY A 32 30.35 32.85 -10.09
C GLY A 32 29.00 33.23 -10.71
N ILE A 33 28.63 34.49 -10.55
CA ILE A 33 27.49 35.13 -11.24
C ILE A 33 27.84 35.22 -12.74
N HIS A 34 27.56 34.15 -13.49
CA HIS A 34 27.46 34.21 -14.94
C HIS A 34 26.00 34.24 -15.35
N MET A 35 25.50 35.47 -15.35
CA MET A 35 24.38 35.97 -16.11
C MET A 35 24.39 35.42 -17.55
N LYS A 36 23.63 34.35 -17.79
CA LYS A 36 23.09 34.03 -19.12
C LYS A 36 21.64 33.61 -18.95
N ALA A 37 20.78 34.62 -19.06
CA ALA A 37 19.36 34.49 -19.24
C ALA A 37 19.07 33.46 -20.34
N TRP A 38 18.45 32.35 -19.94
CA TRP A 38 17.72 31.50 -20.85
C TRP A 38 16.31 31.33 -20.29
N LEU A 39 15.41 32.08 -20.94
CA LEU A 39 14.01 31.78 -21.22
C LEU A 39 13.05 31.69 -20.03
N VAL A 40 12.34 32.80 -19.90
CA VAL A 40 10.97 32.99 -19.37
C VAL A 40 10.20 31.67 -19.23
N ALA A 41 9.94 31.34 -17.97
CA ALA A 41 8.96 30.37 -17.54
C ALA A 41 7.58 30.72 -18.13
N LEU A 42 7.01 29.82 -18.92
CA LEU A 42 5.58 29.83 -19.23
C LEU A 42 4.92 28.76 -18.37
N ALA A 43 4.31 29.24 -17.28
CA ALA A 43 3.52 28.46 -16.36
C ALA A 43 2.27 27.92 -17.05
N VAL A 44 2.12 26.60 -17.09
CA VAL A 44 0.81 25.95 -17.04
C VAL A 44 0.78 25.16 -15.73
N ALA A 45 0.46 25.88 -14.65
CA ALA A 45 0.02 25.28 -13.40
C ALA A 45 -1.49 25.05 -13.51
N ALA A 46 -1.89 23.84 -13.89
CA ALA A 46 -3.26 23.36 -13.71
C ALA A 46 -3.22 21.85 -13.45
N GLY A 47 -3.28 21.48 -12.17
CA GLY A 47 -3.29 20.09 -11.71
C GLY A 47 -3.07 19.94 -10.21
N MET A 48 -3.70 20.79 -9.38
CA MET A 48 -3.97 20.43 -7.98
C MET A 48 -5.14 19.42 -8.03
N THR A 49 -5.13 18.25 -7.39
CA THR A 49 -4.83 17.98 -5.98
C THR A 49 -4.32 16.55 -5.78
N GLY A 50 -3.28 16.40 -4.96
CA GLY A 50 -2.80 15.10 -4.52
C GLY A 50 -3.74 14.42 -3.52
N ALA A 51 -4.14 13.20 -3.85
CA ALA A 51 -4.26 12.06 -2.96
C ALA A 51 -4.07 10.82 -3.84
N GLN A 52 -2.82 10.49 -4.18
CA GLN A 52 -2.50 9.30 -4.96
C GLN A 52 -2.50 8.11 -4.00
N ALA A 53 -3.60 7.38 -3.99
CA ALA A 53 -3.81 6.15 -3.25
C ALA A 53 -4.54 5.16 -4.18
N ALA A 54 -4.06 5.09 -5.43
CA ALA A 54 -4.40 4.01 -6.32
C ALA A 54 -3.16 3.13 -6.41
N SER A 55 -3.35 1.82 -6.51
CA SER A 55 -2.29 0.83 -6.64
C SER A 55 -1.55 0.90 -7.98
N PHE A 56 -1.85 1.89 -8.83
CA PHE A 56 -1.26 2.14 -10.13
C PHE A 56 -1.04 3.63 -10.40
N ASP A 57 -0.27 3.94 -11.45
CA ASP A 57 0.07 5.31 -11.85
C ASP A 57 -1.12 6.03 -12.51
N CYS A 58 -1.76 6.92 -11.77
CA CYS A 58 -2.90 7.71 -12.26
C CYS A 58 -2.56 8.64 -13.43
N ALA A 59 -1.29 9.01 -13.65
CA ALA A 59 -0.91 9.78 -14.83
C ALA A 59 -1.06 8.96 -16.13
N LYS A 60 -1.15 7.63 -16.03
CA LYS A 60 -1.33 6.71 -17.15
C LYS A 60 -2.76 6.21 -17.30
N ALA A 61 -3.70 6.70 -16.49
CA ALA A 61 -5.09 6.30 -16.54
C ALA A 61 -5.73 6.61 -17.91
N SER A 62 -6.19 5.57 -18.60
CA SER A 62 -6.67 5.63 -19.98
C SER A 62 -8.11 5.14 -20.14
N THR A 63 -8.59 4.30 -19.21
CA THR A 63 -9.95 3.76 -19.21
C THR A 63 -10.89 4.54 -18.29
N PHE A 64 -12.20 4.35 -18.47
CA PHE A 64 -13.20 4.86 -17.51
C PHE A 64 -12.88 4.40 -16.10
N VAL A 65 -12.64 3.10 -15.91
CA VAL A 65 -12.36 2.50 -14.60
C VAL A 65 -11.13 3.11 -13.95
N GLU A 66 -10.02 3.26 -14.67
CA GLU A 66 -8.79 3.84 -14.13
C GLU A 66 -8.98 5.30 -13.73
N ARG A 67 -9.63 6.10 -14.58
CA ARG A 67 -9.91 7.51 -14.25
C ARG A 67 -10.85 7.64 -13.05
N GLU A 68 -11.85 6.77 -12.97
CA GLU A 68 -12.83 6.77 -11.89
C GLU A 68 -12.16 6.39 -10.56
N ILE A 69 -11.25 5.41 -10.53
CA ILE A 69 -10.47 5.06 -9.35
C ILE A 69 -9.58 6.24 -8.91
N CYS A 70 -8.90 6.88 -9.86
CA CYS A 70 -8.02 8.02 -9.57
C CYS A 70 -8.76 9.29 -9.14
N GLY A 71 -9.99 9.51 -9.64
CA GLY A 71 -10.79 10.69 -9.36
C GLY A 71 -11.69 10.58 -8.12
N ASN A 72 -11.93 9.37 -7.62
CA ASN A 72 -12.85 9.11 -6.52
C ASN A 72 -12.11 8.62 -5.27
N PRO A 73 -12.02 9.42 -4.19
CA PRO A 73 -11.32 9.04 -2.97
C PRO A 73 -11.84 7.78 -2.27
N ALA A 74 -13.11 7.41 -2.47
CA ALA A 74 -13.63 6.16 -1.92
C ALA A 74 -13.12 4.95 -2.71
N LEU A 75 -13.10 5.04 -4.05
CA LEU A 75 -12.57 3.97 -4.91
C LEU A 75 -11.06 3.83 -4.80
N SER A 76 -10.34 4.93 -4.70
CA SER A 76 -8.90 4.96 -4.40
C SER A 76 -8.60 4.17 -3.12
N ARG A 77 -9.27 4.47 -2.00
CA ARG A 77 -9.09 3.71 -0.74
C ARG A 77 -9.45 2.23 -0.86
N LEU A 78 -10.51 1.89 -1.61
CA LEU A 78 -10.86 0.49 -1.87
C LEU A 78 -9.78 -0.23 -2.69
N ASP A 79 -9.14 0.46 -3.64
CA ASP A 79 -8.07 -0.09 -4.46
C ASP A 79 -6.80 -0.36 -3.63
N ASP A 80 -6.42 0.59 -2.77
CA ASP A 80 -5.31 0.41 -1.84
C ASP A 80 -5.54 -0.75 -0.87
N ALA A 81 -6.75 -0.83 -0.29
CA ALA A 81 -7.10 -1.89 0.64
C ALA A 81 -7.02 -3.28 -0.01
N LEU A 82 -7.61 -3.41 -1.20
CA LEU A 82 -7.56 -4.66 -1.95
C LEU A 82 -6.11 -5.02 -2.31
N ASN A 83 -5.28 -4.03 -2.67
CA ASN A 83 -3.87 -4.26 -2.97
C ASN A 83 -3.10 -4.73 -1.73
N ALA A 84 -3.36 -4.16 -0.55
CA ALA A 84 -2.76 -4.62 0.70
C ALA A 84 -3.16 -6.08 1.02
N ASP A 85 -4.45 -6.40 0.97
CA ASP A 85 -4.92 -7.77 1.19
C ASP A 85 -4.36 -8.76 0.15
N TYR A 86 -4.22 -8.33 -1.10
CA TYR A 86 -3.60 -9.14 -2.15
C TYR A 86 -2.14 -9.45 -1.84
N GLN A 87 -1.38 -8.45 -1.35
CA GLN A 87 0.02 -8.64 -0.97
C GLN A 87 0.16 -9.59 0.22
N ASP A 88 -0.73 -9.51 1.21
CA ASP A 88 -0.75 -10.43 2.35
C ASP A 88 -0.99 -11.89 1.90
N VAL A 89 -1.97 -12.13 1.03
CA VAL A 89 -2.22 -13.49 0.49
C VAL A 89 -1.01 -14.01 -0.29
N VAL A 90 -0.40 -13.17 -1.14
CA VAL A 90 0.81 -13.57 -1.89
C VAL A 90 1.98 -13.87 -0.94
N TYR A 91 2.13 -13.08 0.11
CA TYR A 91 3.15 -13.31 1.13
C TYR A 91 2.93 -14.63 1.86
N ASP A 92 1.70 -14.95 2.26
CA ASP A 92 1.37 -16.22 2.91
C ASP A 92 1.75 -17.42 2.02
N PHE A 93 1.40 -17.38 0.73
CA PHE A 93 1.82 -18.41 -0.22
C PHE A 93 3.35 -18.51 -0.38
N SER A 94 4.07 -17.39 -0.29
CA SER A 94 5.54 -17.40 -0.39
C SER A 94 6.23 -18.08 0.79
N ASN A 95 5.52 -18.24 1.93
CA ASN A 95 6.01 -18.94 3.11
C ASN A 95 5.64 -20.44 3.13
N TRP A 96 4.93 -20.93 2.12
CA TRP A 96 4.59 -22.35 2.01
C TRP A 96 5.84 -23.20 1.69
N PRO A 97 5.90 -24.46 2.14
CA PRO A 97 7.03 -25.34 1.90
C PRO A 97 7.12 -25.83 0.44
N VAL A 98 6.10 -25.57 -0.37
CA VAL A 98 6.00 -26.01 -1.77
C VAL A 98 6.08 -24.79 -2.68
N GLU A 99 6.99 -24.82 -3.65
CA GLU A 99 7.07 -23.80 -4.69
C GLU A 99 5.88 -23.92 -5.66
N ASP A 100 5.26 -22.78 -6.00
CA ASP A 100 4.12 -22.67 -6.94
C ASP A 100 3.00 -23.71 -6.69
N PRO A 101 2.35 -23.69 -5.51
CA PRO A 101 1.27 -24.62 -5.21
C PRO A 101 0.05 -24.39 -6.14
N PRO A 102 -0.73 -25.44 -6.49
CA PRO A 102 -1.93 -25.29 -7.31
C PRO A 102 -2.90 -24.20 -6.83
N GLU A 103 -3.02 -24.04 -5.52
CA GLU A 103 -3.84 -23.04 -4.83
C GLU A 103 -3.38 -21.61 -5.17
N TYR A 104 -2.08 -21.36 -5.20
CA TYR A 104 -1.54 -20.06 -5.61
C TYR A 104 -1.88 -19.75 -7.08
N ARG A 105 -1.71 -20.73 -7.99
CA ARG A 105 -2.08 -20.54 -9.41
C ARG A 105 -3.57 -20.25 -9.57
N GLN A 106 -4.43 -20.95 -8.81
CA GLN A 106 -5.87 -20.70 -8.80
C GLN A 106 -6.21 -19.32 -8.24
N PHE A 107 -5.55 -18.88 -7.16
CA PHE A 107 -5.71 -17.55 -6.60
C PHE A 107 -5.37 -16.47 -7.62
N ILE A 108 -4.20 -16.57 -8.28
CA ILE A 108 -3.77 -15.62 -9.32
C ILE A 108 -4.73 -15.62 -10.51
N ALA A 109 -5.20 -16.79 -10.95
CA ALA A 109 -6.19 -16.89 -12.01
C ALA A 109 -7.52 -16.21 -11.63
N SER A 110 -7.97 -16.36 -10.38
CA SER A 110 -9.16 -15.69 -9.86
C SER A 110 -9.00 -14.17 -9.85
N GLN A 111 -7.82 -13.65 -9.45
CA GLN A 111 -7.54 -12.21 -9.41
C GLN A 111 -7.56 -11.61 -10.82
N LYS A 112 -6.93 -12.27 -11.79
CA LYS A 112 -6.96 -11.85 -13.21
C LYS A 112 -8.38 -11.87 -13.78
N THR A 113 -9.18 -12.85 -13.40
CA THR A 113 -10.59 -12.95 -13.82
C THR A 113 -11.41 -11.80 -13.24
N TRP A 114 -11.22 -11.49 -11.96
CA TRP A 114 -11.86 -10.34 -11.31
C TRP A 114 -11.47 -9.01 -11.98
N LEU A 115 -10.18 -8.78 -12.28
CA LEU A 115 -9.74 -7.55 -12.98
C LEU A 115 -10.44 -7.37 -14.33
N LYS A 116 -10.59 -8.45 -15.11
CA LYS A 116 -11.33 -8.41 -16.37
C LYS A 116 -12.80 -8.06 -16.17
N ALA A 117 -13.44 -8.57 -15.11
CA ALA A 117 -14.82 -8.26 -14.79
C ALA A 117 -14.99 -6.81 -14.30
N ARG A 118 -14.13 -6.34 -13.39
CA ARG A 118 -14.09 -4.95 -12.89
C ARG A 118 -13.96 -3.95 -14.04
N ASN A 119 -13.08 -4.23 -15.00
CA ASN A 119 -12.85 -3.36 -16.15
C ASN A 119 -14.05 -3.23 -17.11
N ARG A 120 -15.13 -4.00 -16.93
CA ARG A 120 -16.38 -3.86 -17.67
C ARG A 120 -17.39 -2.93 -16.99
N CYS A 121 -17.12 -2.47 -15.77
CA CYS A 121 -17.99 -1.52 -15.09
C CYS A 121 -18.06 -0.19 -15.85
N THR A 122 -19.27 0.36 -15.95
CA THR A 122 -19.57 1.64 -16.59
C THR A 122 -20.10 2.69 -15.62
N THR A 123 -20.23 2.34 -14.33
CA THR A 123 -20.71 3.23 -13.27
C THR A 123 -19.81 3.11 -12.03
N THR A 124 -19.75 4.18 -11.25
CA THR A 124 -19.05 4.21 -9.96
C THR A 124 -19.60 3.15 -8.99
N GLN A 125 -20.92 2.97 -8.91
CA GLN A 125 -21.54 1.98 -8.04
C GLN A 125 -21.11 0.55 -8.41
N CYS A 126 -21.05 0.22 -9.71
CA CYS A 126 -20.55 -1.07 -10.17
C CYS A 126 -19.12 -1.34 -9.68
N LEU A 127 -18.25 -0.33 -9.72
CA LEU A 127 -16.88 -0.45 -9.22
C LEU A 127 -16.85 -0.65 -7.72
N ILE A 128 -17.59 0.15 -6.95
CA ILE A 128 -17.68 0.02 -5.49
C ILE A 128 -18.11 -1.40 -5.10
N ASP A 129 -19.15 -1.92 -5.74
CA ASP A 129 -19.66 -3.27 -5.46
C ASP A 129 -18.65 -4.36 -5.87
N SER A 130 -17.95 -4.15 -7.00
CA SER A 130 -16.91 -5.08 -7.48
C SER A 130 -15.73 -5.14 -6.52
N TYR A 131 -15.27 -4.00 -5.98
CA TYR A 131 -14.20 -3.92 -5.00
C TYR A 131 -14.60 -4.57 -3.68
N ARG A 132 -15.75 -4.18 -3.11
CA ARG A 132 -16.24 -4.74 -1.83
C ARG A 132 -16.33 -6.26 -1.87
N LYS A 133 -16.96 -6.81 -2.90
CA LYS A 133 -17.07 -8.27 -3.09
C LYS A 133 -15.70 -8.95 -3.17
N ARG A 134 -14.71 -8.30 -3.79
CA ARG A 134 -13.38 -8.90 -3.92
C ARG A 134 -12.58 -8.83 -2.63
N ILE A 135 -12.66 -7.71 -1.90
CA ILE A 135 -12.08 -7.55 -0.57
C ILE A 135 -12.62 -8.65 0.36
N ASP A 136 -13.93 -8.90 0.37
CA ASP A 136 -14.53 -9.98 1.18
C ASP A 136 -13.94 -11.35 0.86
N VAL A 137 -13.72 -11.66 -0.43
CA VAL A 137 -13.09 -12.91 -0.86
C VAL A 137 -11.63 -13.01 -0.39
N LEU A 138 -10.85 -11.94 -0.51
CA LEU A 138 -9.45 -11.90 -0.07
C LEU A 138 -9.35 -12.03 1.45
N CYS A 139 -10.18 -11.30 2.21
CA CYS A 139 -10.27 -11.40 3.67
C CYS A 139 -10.56 -12.82 4.15
N GLY A 140 -11.38 -13.57 3.41
CA GLY A 140 -11.69 -14.98 3.71
C GLY A 140 -10.58 -15.97 3.36
N THR A 141 -9.61 -15.55 2.55
CA THR A 141 -8.48 -16.39 2.09
C THR A 141 -7.28 -16.31 3.04
N ILE A 142 -7.15 -15.22 3.80
CA ILE A 142 -6.03 -15.02 4.72
C ILE A 142 -6.21 -15.89 5.98
N ASP A 143 -5.22 -16.75 6.26
CA ASP A 143 -5.14 -17.62 7.44
C ASP A 143 -4.65 -16.85 8.69
N ALA A 144 -5.17 -15.63 8.90
CA ALA A 144 -4.81 -14.80 10.03
C ALA A 144 -5.78 -15.02 11.22
N PRO A 145 -5.30 -14.89 12.48
CA PRO A 145 -6.17 -14.92 13.64
C PRO A 145 -7.22 -13.80 13.54
N GLU A 146 -8.43 -14.03 14.06
CA GLU A 146 -9.63 -13.18 13.87
C GLU A 146 -9.41 -11.67 14.08
N ARG A 147 -8.49 -11.29 14.98
CA ARG A 147 -8.06 -9.89 15.22
C ARG A 147 -7.44 -9.20 14.00
N ASP A 148 -6.77 -9.96 13.13
CA ASP A 148 -6.08 -9.50 11.93
C ASP A 148 -7.03 -9.57 10.72
N ARG A 149 -8.02 -10.48 10.72
CA ARG A 149 -9.14 -10.46 9.76
C ARG A 149 -10.03 -9.21 9.92
N ALA A 150 -10.15 -8.69 11.15
CA ALA A 150 -10.79 -7.40 11.42
C ALA A 150 -10.04 -6.22 10.79
N LYS A 151 -8.71 -6.31 10.62
CA LYS A 151 -7.91 -5.30 9.91
C LYS A 151 -8.18 -5.28 8.41
N CYS A 152 -8.31 -6.45 7.78
CA CYS A 152 -8.66 -6.54 6.35
C CYS A 152 -10.01 -5.85 6.08
N ARG A 153 -11.01 -6.07 6.96
CA ARG A 153 -12.31 -5.39 6.89
C ARG A 153 -12.26 -3.90 7.25
N SER A 154 -11.35 -3.46 8.11
CA SER A 154 -11.24 -2.04 8.48
C SER A 154 -10.47 -1.20 7.46
N ASN A 155 -9.56 -1.81 6.69
CA ASN A 155 -8.78 -1.12 5.66
C ASN A 155 -9.58 -0.94 4.36
N GLY A 156 -10.44 -1.91 4.00
CA GLY A 156 -11.34 -1.82 2.84
C GLY A 156 -12.77 -1.38 3.16
N GLY A 157 -13.11 -1.28 4.44
CA GLY A 157 -14.45 -0.92 4.91
C GLY A 157 -14.56 0.57 5.14
N LEU A 158 -15.48 1.20 4.42
CA LEU A 158 -16.13 2.45 4.80
C LEU A 158 -16.85 2.27 6.16
N GLY A 159 -16.11 2.02 7.24
CA GLY A 159 -16.61 1.90 8.60
C GLY A 159 -17.30 3.21 8.99
N GLY A 160 -18.59 3.34 8.65
CA GLY A 160 -19.43 4.46 9.01
C GLY A 160 -19.81 5.45 7.90
N LEU A 161 -19.42 5.29 6.64
CA LEU A 161 -20.02 6.09 5.56
C LEU A 161 -21.19 5.33 4.95
N GLU A 162 -22.29 5.40 5.69
CA GLU A 162 -23.65 5.30 5.16
C GLU A 162 -23.71 6.10 3.85
N LEU A 163 -23.98 5.42 2.74
CA LEU A 163 -24.39 6.05 1.50
C LEU A 163 -25.74 6.71 1.79
N GLN A 164 -25.72 7.96 2.23
CA GLN A 164 -26.93 8.77 2.28
C GLN A 164 -27.41 8.92 0.83
N HIS A 165 -28.59 8.36 0.61
CA HIS A 165 -29.37 8.43 -0.63
C HIS A 165 -29.63 9.87 -1.06
#